data_AF-B4LB44-F1
#
_entry.id   AF-B4LB44-F1
#
_cell.length_a   1.000
_cell.length_b   1.000
_cell.length_c   1.000
_cell.angle_alpha   90.00
_cell.angle_beta   90.00
_cell.angle_gamma   90.00
#
_symmetry.space_group_name_H-M   'P 1'
#
loop_
_entity.id
_entity.type
_entity.pdbx_description
1 polymer ?
#
loop_
_entity_poly.entity_id
_entity_poly.type
_entity_poly.pdbx_seq_one_letter_code
_entity_poly.pdbx_strand_id
1 'polypeptide(L)' 'MSAANKVNYLVGSTSRFIAGRNAVQTVYWRTSAGPDSRMLKTNKTCEFDRSQKAPQSVRMQRSNRSFISKE' A
#
# COMPACT_ATOMS: atom_id res chain seq x y z
N MET A 1 -7.56 -10.32 34.03
CA MET A 1 -7.93 -9.99 32.63
C MET A 1 -6.87 -10.55 31.70
N SER A 2 -7.03 -11.79 31.25
CA SER A 2 -6.01 -12.54 30.48
C SER A 2 -5.91 -12.02 29.04
N ALA A 3 -4.69 -12.03 28.49
CA ALA A 3 -4.27 -11.49 27.19
C ALA A 3 -4.90 -12.14 25.93
N ALA A 4 -6.05 -12.80 26.08
CA ALA A 4 -6.78 -13.50 25.01
C ALA A 4 -7.57 -12.58 24.05
N ASN A 5 -7.62 -11.26 24.31
CA ASN A 5 -8.23 -10.27 23.40
C ASN A 5 -7.36 -9.86 22.20
N LYS A 6 -6.24 -10.56 21.95
CA LYS A 6 -5.31 -10.29 20.83
C LYS A 6 -5.41 -11.34 19.71
N VAL A 7 -6.61 -11.78 19.35
CA VAL A 7 -6.79 -12.48 18.08
C VAL A 7 -6.60 -11.47 16.96
N ASN A 8 -5.43 -11.53 16.31
CA ASN A 8 -5.14 -10.74 15.14
C ASN A 8 -6.19 -11.05 14.09
N TYR A 9 -7.15 -10.13 13.95
CA TYR A 9 -8.13 -10.07 12.90
C TYR A 9 -7.52 -10.02 11.49
N LEU A 10 -6.25 -10.35 11.24
CA LEU A 10 -5.60 -10.24 9.94
C LEU A 10 -5.68 -11.56 9.18
N VAL A 11 -6.42 -11.58 8.09
CA VAL A 11 -6.53 -12.70 7.14
C VAL A 11 -5.38 -12.67 6.14
N GLY A 12 -5.02 -11.48 5.65
CA GLY A 12 -3.96 -11.32 4.69
C GLY A 12 -3.65 -9.86 4.40
N SER A 13 -2.52 -9.61 3.74
CA SER A 13 -2.16 -8.28 3.29
C SER A 13 -1.46 -8.30 1.94
N THR A 14 -1.57 -7.20 1.21
CA THR A 14 -0.80 -6.99 -0.02
C THR A 14 -0.29 -5.56 -0.06
N SER A 15 0.99 -5.41 -0.43
CA SER A 15 1.63 -4.11 -0.57
C SER A 15 1.97 -3.87 -2.04
N ARG A 16 1.62 -2.69 -2.55
CA ARG A 16 1.99 -2.26 -3.90
C ARG A 16 2.76 -0.95 -3.87
N PHE A 17 3.78 -0.88 -4.73
CA PHE A 17 4.48 0.37 -5.01
C PHE A 17 3.71 1.15 -6.07
N ILE A 18 3.43 2.43 -5.78
CA ILE A 18 2.76 3.32 -6.73
C ILE A 18 3.85 4.21 -7.35
N ALA A 19 4.29 3.84 -8.56
CA ALA A 19 5.23 4.65 -9.33
C ALA A 19 4.63 6.04 -9.62
N GLY A 20 5.44 7.10 -9.50
CA GLY A 20 5.02 8.48 -9.78
C GLY A 20 4.31 9.22 -8.64
N ARG A 21 3.91 8.52 -7.57
CA ARG A 21 3.47 9.13 -6.29
C ARG A 21 4.17 8.54 -5.07
N ASN A 22 5.25 7.79 -5.32
CA ASN A 22 6.17 7.16 -4.38
C ASN A 22 5.58 7.03 -2.96
N ALA A 23 4.59 6.16 -2.85
CA ALA A 23 3.91 5.92 -1.61
C ALA A 23 3.52 4.44 -1.59
N VAL A 24 4.06 3.66 -0.67
CA VAL A 24 3.67 2.26 -0.54
C VAL A 24 2.23 2.23 -0.07
N GLN A 25 1.38 1.49 -0.77
CA GLN A 25 0.03 1.23 -0.31
C GLN A 25 -0.08 -0.23 0.12
N THR A 26 -0.47 -0.44 1.37
CA THR A 26 -0.77 -1.75 1.93
C THR A 26 -2.26 -1.88 2.16
N VAL A 27 -2.84 -2.96 1.64
CA VAL A 27 -4.22 -3.37 1.91
C VAL A 27 -4.19 -4.54 2.86
N TYR A 28 -5.09 -4.54 3.84
CA TYR A 28 -5.28 -5.61 4.81
C TYR A 28 -6.70 -6.16 4.66
N TRP A 29 -6.80 -7.48 4.64
CA TRP A 29 -8.05 -8.22 4.77
C TRP A 29 -8.14 -8.68 6.21
N ARG A 30 -9.26 -8.36 6.86
CA ARG A 30 -9.46 -8.61 8.27
C ARG A 30 -10.79 -9.30 8.54
N THR A 31 -10.88 -10.08 9.61
CA THR A 31 -12.18 -10.50 10.14
C THR A 31 -12.72 -9.44 11.10
N SER A 32 -14.02 -9.23 11.16
CA SER A 32 -14.62 -8.36 12.17
C SER A 32 -14.71 -9.08 13.52
N ALA A 33 -14.68 -8.32 14.61
CA ALA A 33 -14.99 -8.83 15.93
C ALA A 33 -16.45 -9.27 16.05
N GLY A 34 -16.70 -10.26 16.90
CA GLY A 34 -18.05 -10.68 17.28
C GLY A 34 -18.49 -12.04 16.72
N PRO A 35 -19.68 -12.52 17.14
CA PRO A 35 -20.20 -13.85 16.81
C PRO A 35 -20.51 -14.03 15.32
N ASP A 36 -20.83 -12.96 14.59
CA ASP A 36 -21.05 -12.95 13.14
C ASP A 36 -19.91 -12.23 12.40
N SER A 37 -18.74 -12.86 12.38
CA SER A 37 -17.54 -12.25 11.77
C SER A 37 -17.70 -12.07 10.26
N ARG A 38 -17.51 -10.83 9.78
CA ARG A 38 -17.48 -10.46 8.35
C ARG A 38 -16.07 -10.14 7.90
N MET A 39 -15.83 -10.23 6.60
CA MET A 39 -14.56 -9.79 6.01
C MET A 39 -14.55 -8.26 5.84
N LEU A 40 -13.52 -7.61 6.36
CA LEU A 40 -13.25 -6.18 6.29
C LEU A 40 -12.01 -5.92 5.45
N LYS A 41 -12.05 -4.87 4.63
CA LYS A 41 -10.89 -4.36 3.90
C LYS A 41 -10.46 -3.04 4.51
N THR A 42 -9.19 -2.94 4.91
CA THR A 42 -8.60 -1.65 5.33
C THR A 42 -7.37 -1.36 4.48
N ASN A 43 -7.02 -0.08 4.31
CA ASN A 43 -5.82 0.33 3.59
C ASN A 43 -4.99 1.31 4.41
N LYS A 44 -3.67 1.24 4.25
CA LYS A 44 -2.70 2.20 4.75
C LYS A 44 -1.82 2.64 3.60
N THR A 45 -1.71 3.94 3.40
CA THR A 45 -0.78 4.54 2.44
C THR A 45 0.34 5.19 3.22
N CYS A 46 1.58 4.92 2.85
CA CYS A 46 2.78 5.58 3.36
C CYS A 46 3.33 6.43 2.23
N GLU A 47 3.27 7.75 2.35
CA GLU A 47 3.82 8.69 1.37
C GLU A 47 5.27 9.01 1.75
N PHE A 48 6.18 9.09 0.78
CA PHE A 48 7.45 9.78 1.04
C PHE A 48 7.18 11.27 1.20
N ASP A 49 7.96 11.94 2.04
CA ASP A 49 7.88 13.38 2.20
C ASP A 49 7.94 14.07 0.82
N ARG A 50 7.23 15.18 0.63
CA ARG A 50 7.34 16.00 -0.59
C ARG A 50 8.78 16.45 -0.84
N SER A 51 9.57 16.57 0.23
CA SER A 51 11.01 16.86 0.17
C SER A 51 11.86 15.62 -0.21
N GLN A 52 11.37 14.40 0.07
CA GLN A 52 12.02 13.15 -0.28
C GLN A 52 11.86 12.88 -1.77
N LYS A 53 12.88 13.28 -2.53
CA LYS A 53 13.08 12.82 -3.90
C LYS A 53 13.29 11.31 -3.87
N ALA A 54 12.58 10.57 -4.71
CA ALA A 54 12.94 9.17 -4.96
C ALA A 54 14.43 9.07 -5.33
N PRO A 55 15.15 8.01 -4.93
CA PRO A 55 16.55 7.82 -5.26
C PRO A 55 16.78 8.05 -6.76
N GLN A 56 17.87 8.74 -7.11
CA GLN A 56 18.13 9.17 -8.48
C GLN A 56 18.16 8.00 -9.48
N SER A 57 18.57 6.81 -9.01
CA SER A 57 18.52 5.55 -9.77
C SER A 57 17.09 5.12 -10.17
N VAL A 58 16.08 5.39 -9.34
CA VAL A 58 14.66 5.11 -9.62
C VAL A 58 14.04 6.23 -10.47
N ARG A 59 14.41 7.49 -10.23
CA ARG A 59 13.92 8.64 -11.00
C ARG A 59 14.31 8.57 -12.49
N MET A 60 15.41 7.88 -12.78
CA MET A 60 15.96 7.72 -14.14
C MET A 60 15.48 6.44 -14.84
N GLN A 61 14.53 5.68 -14.28
CA GLN A 61 13.81 4.69 -15.07
C GLN A 61 13.03 5.43 -16.16
N ARG A 62 13.63 5.41 -17.36
CA ARG A 62 13.19 6.01 -18.61
C ARG A 62 11.66 5.99 -18.66
N SER A 63 11.04 7.15 -18.47
CA SER A 63 9.65 7.31 -18.88
C SER A 63 9.59 6.91 -20.34
N ASN A 64 8.79 5.89 -20.65
CA ASN A 64 8.68 5.37 -22.00
C ASN A 64 8.00 6.46 -22.85
N ARG A 65 8.82 7.28 -23.52
CA ARG A 65 8.38 8.38 -24.40
C ARG A 65 7.90 7.90 -25.76
N SER A 66 7.70 6.58 -25.96
CA SER A 66 7.15 6.04 -27.21
C SER A 66 5.76 6.61 -27.56
N PHE A 67 5.05 7.20 -26.61
CA PHE A 67 3.77 7.89 -26.84
C PHE A 67 3.90 9.38 -27.21
N ILE A 68 5.10 9.96 -27.13
CA ILE A 68 5.37 11.37 -27.46
C ILE A 68 6.24 11.44 -28.73
N SER A 69 5.72 10.95 -29.85
CA SER A 69 5.96 11.57 -31.16
C SER A 69 5.00 11.00 -32.20
N LYS A 70 4.23 11.86 -32.84
CA LYS A 70 3.98 11.86 -34.30
C LYS A 70 3.27 13.17 -34.65
N GLU A 71 4.07 14.17 -35.01
CA GLU A 71 3.80 15.17 -36.06
C GLU A 71 5.15 15.61 -36.63
#